data_AF-A0A1C5T997-F1
#
_entry.id   AF-A0A1C5T997-F1
#
_cell.length_a   1.000
_cell.length_b   1.000
_cell.length_c   1.000
_cell.angle_alpha   90.00
_cell.angle_beta   90.00
_cell.angle_gamma   90.00
#
_symmetry.space_group_name_H-M   'P 1'
#
loop_
_entity.id
_entity.type
_entity.pdbx_description
1 polymer ?
#
loop_
_entity_poly.entity_id
_entity_poly.type
_entity_poly.pdbx_seq_one_letter_code
_entity_poly.pdbx_strand_id
1 'polypeptide(L)'
;MKEETTITFLASECGEFHEMGECIECTSLKEAFRHYQRFCKRSPQMVPSLEFSLHHADDPLYNEGEYPLATGEKGKELLSYVPYYANHPLVQEAVRELEKLEEQQKRQKKQSMER
;
A
#
# COMPACT_ATOMS: atom_id res chain seq x y z
N MET A 1 0.90 -23.89 17.35
CA MET A 1 1.68 -23.23 16.29
C MET A 1 1.18 -21.82 16.25
N LYS A 2 2.04 -20.80 16.40
CA LYS A 2 1.61 -19.43 16.09
C LYS A 2 1.54 -19.40 14.57
N GLU A 3 0.34 -19.29 14.02
CA GLU A 3 0.20 -19.02 12.59
C GLU A 3 0.92 -17.69 12.36
N GLU A 4 1.96 -17.70 11.54
CA GLU A 4 2.71 -16.48 11.24
C GLU A 4 1.78 -15.59 10.42
N THR A 5 1.28 -14.51 11.01
CA THR A 5 0.50 -13.51 10.28
C THR A 5 1.33 -13.05 9.08
N THR A 6 0.75 -13.10 7.89
CA THR A 6 1.39 -12.62 6.67
C THR A 6 0.68 -11.36 6.17
N ILE A 7 1.40 -10.57 5.38
CA ILE A 7 0.88 -9.36 4.76
C ILE A 7 1.01 -9.49 3.24
N THR A 8 -0.05 -9.17 2.53
CA THR A 8 -0.04 -8.99 1.07
C THR A 8 -0.33 -7.53 0.75
N PHE A 9 0.06 -7.12 -0.44
CA PHE A 9 -0.09 -5.78 -0.94
C PHE A 9 -0.87 -5.82 -2.24
N LEU A 10 -1.78 -4.87 -2.40
CA LEU A 10 -2.61 -4.76 -3.58
C LEU A 10 -2.33 -3.42 -4.25
N ALA A 11 -2.19 -3.43 -5.56
CA ALA A 11 -2.14 -2.21 -6.36
C ALA A 11 -3.34 -2.19 -7.29
N SER A 12 -4.17 -1.16 -7.13
CA SER A 12 -5.43 -1.02 -7.84
C SER A 12 -5.38 0.19 -8.78
N GLU A 13 -5.79 -0.01 -10.03
CA GLU A 13 -5.92 1.08 -10.99
C GLU A 13 -7.03 2.05 -10.62
N CYS A 14 -8.09 1.54 -9.98
CA CYS A 14 -9.14 2.32 -9.35
C CYS A 14 -9.25 1.97 -7.87
N GLY A 15 -8.95 2.94 -6.99
CA GLY A 15 -8.99 2.74 -5.55
C GLY A 15 -10.39 2.68 -4.94
N GLU A 16 -11.43 3.00 -5.70
CA GLU A 16 -12.82 2.93 -5.24
C GLU A 16 -13.53 1.64 -5.66
N PHE A 17 -13.16 1.08 -6.83
CA PHE A 17 -13.82 -0.09 -7.41
C PHE A 17 -12.79 -1.03 -8.04
N HIS A 18 -12.50 -2.15 -7.38
CA HIS A 18 -11.60 -3.19 -7.90
C HIS A 18 -12.06 -3.79 -9.25
N GLU A 19 -13.36 -3.73 -9.55
CA GLU A 19 -13.93 -4.17 -10.83
C GLU A 19 -13.66 -3.17 -11.97
N MET A 20 -13.24 -1.94 -11.66
CA MET A 20 -12.95 -0.88 -12.63
C MET A 20 -11.45 -0.74 -12.88
N GLY A 21 -10.88 -1.70 -13.61
CA GLY A 21 -9.50 -1.64 -14.10
C GLY A 21 -8.69 -2.86 -13.68
N GLU A 22 -7.37 -2.71 -13.68
CA GLU A 22 -6.47 -3.77 -13.21
C GLU A 22 -6.23 -3.68 -11.70
N CYS A 23 -6.31 -4.83 -11.03
CA CYS A 23 -5.97 -5.01 -9.62
C CYS A 23 -4.92 -6.12 -9.51
N ILE A 24 -3.81 -5.85 -8.83
CA ILE A 24 -2.66 -6.74 -8.79
C ILE A 24 -2.24 -6.96 -7.34
N GLU A 25 -2.36 -8.21 -6.89
CA GLU A 25 -1.86 -8.65 -5.59
C GLU A 25 -0.38 -9.03 -5.69
N CYS A 26 0.39 -8.66 -4.68
CA CYS A 26 1.83 -8.87 -4.57
C CYS A 26 2.19 -9.23 -3.13
N THR A 27 3.16 -10.12 -2.96
CA THR A 27 3.75 -10.43 -1.64
C THR A 27 4.82 -9.41 -1.22
N SER A 28 5.26 -8.56 -2.15
CA SER A 28 6.27 -7.52 -1.91
C SER A 28 5.70 -6.13 -2.16
N LEU A 29 5.88 -5.25 -1.18
CA LEU A 29 5.47 -3.85 -1.28
C LEU A 29 6.15 -3.13 -2.45
N LYS A 30 7.43 -3.44 -2.71
CA LYS A 30 8.18 -2.83 -3.82
C LYS A 30 7.57 -3.17 -5.18
N GLU A 31 7.07 -4.39 -5.35
CA GLU A 31 6.39 -4.79 -6.58
C GLU A 31 5.04 -4.11 -6.72
N ALA A 32 4.21 -4.13 -5.67
CA ALA A 32 2.94 -3.42 -5.64
C ALA A 32 3.13 -1.92 -5.93
N PHE A 33 4.12 -1.28 -5.31
CA PHE A 33 4.44 0.12 -5.54
C PHE A 33 4.84 0.41 -7.00
N ARG A 34 5.54 -0.52 -7.67
CA ARG A 34 5.86 -0.38 -9.11
C ARG A 34 4.61 -0.44 -9.97
N HIS A 35 3.65 -1.31 -9.65
CA HIS A 35 2.35 -1.38 -10.32
C HIS A 35 1.53 -0.12 -10.08
N TYR A 36 1.42 0.32 -8.82
CA TYR A 36 0.79 1.57 -8.44
C TYR A 36 1.36 2.77 -9.22
N GLN A 37 2.68 2.90 -9.29
CA GLN A 37 3.32 3.96 -10.08
C GLN A 37 2.96 3.92 -11.58
N ARG A 38 2.78 2.72 -12.14
CA ARG A 38 2.36 2.56 -13.53
C ARG A 38 0.93 3.04 -13.71
N PHE A 39 0.03 2.70 -12.78
CA PHE A 39 -1.35 3.16 -12.79
C PHE A 39 -1.45 4.68 -12.63
N CYS A 40 -0.67 5.29 -11.72
CA CYS A 40 -0.60 6.74 -11.59
C CYS A 40 -0.20 7.47 -12.88
N LYS A 41 0.60 6.82 -13.74
CA LYS A 41 1.00 7.38 -15.05
C LYS A 41 -0.01 7.10 -16.15
N ARG A 42 -0.61 5.90 -16.15
CA ARG A 42 -1.52 5.45 -17.21
C ARG A 42 -2.92 6.04 -17.06
N SER A 43 -3.43 6.08 -15.83
CA SER A 43 -4.84 6.34 -15.54
C SER A 43 -5.02 7.19 -14.26
N PRO A 44 -4.41 8.39 -14.18
CA PRO A 44 -4.51 9.24 -12.99
C PRO A 44 -5.96 9.62 -12.60
N GLN A 45 -6.87 9.65 -13.58
CA GLN A 45 -8.29 9.95 -13.37
C GLN A 45 -9.05 8.84 -12.63
N MET A 46 -8.52 7.63 -12.59
CA MET A 46 -9.15 6.49 -11.93
C MET A 46 -8.84 6.44 -10.42
N VAL A 47 -8.01 7.38 -9.94
CA VAL A 47 -7.55 7.46 -8.54
C VAL A 47 -6.91 6.13 -8.11
N PRO A 48 -5.73 5.77 -8.66
CA PRO A 48 -5.05 4.54 -8.27
C PRO A 48 -4.77 4.51 -6.78
N SER A 49 -4.75 3.31 -6.22
CA SER A 49 -4.55 3.10 -4.79
C SER A 49 -3.61 1.92 -4.54
N LEU A 50 -3.09 1.90 -3.32
CA LEU A 50 -2.18 0.88 -2.81
C LEU A 50 -2.74 0.42 -1.47
N GLU A 51 -3.11 -0.84 -1.36
CA GLU A 51 -3.71 -1.45 -0.18
C GLU A 51 -2.82 -2.55 0.40
N PHE A 52 -3.15 -2.99 1.61
CA PHE A 52 -2.61 -4.21 2.20
C PHE A 52 -3.73 -5.07 2.77
N SER A 53 -3.47 -6.37 2.89
CA SER A 53 -4.33 -7.32 3.60
C SER A 53 -3.47 -8.13 4.57
N LEU A 54 -4.03 -8.43 5.75
CA LEU A 54 -3.39 -9.33 6.72
C LEU A 54 -4.06 -10.70 6.64
N HIS A 55 -3.26 -11.74 6.48
CA HIS A 55 -3.72 -13.13 6.51
C HIS A 55 -3.25 -13.80 7.79
N HIS A 56 -4.08 -14.67 8.33
CA HIS A 56 -3.84 -15.33 9.61
C HIS A 56 -3.58 -14.31 10.73
N ALA A 57 -4.36 -13.23 10.73
CA ALA A 57 -4.39 -12.26 11.82
C ALA A 57 -4.89 -12.93 13.11
N ASP A 58 -4.34 -12.52 14.27
CA ASP A 58 -4.77 -13.02 15.58
C ASP A 58 -6.27 -12.81 15.83
N ASP A 59 -6.85 -11.80 15.17
CA ASP A 59 -8.27 -11.50 15.18
C ASP A 59 -8.88 -11.73 13.78
N PRO A 60 -9.86 -12.65 13.63
CA PRO A 60 -10.56 -12.92 12.38
C PRO A 60 -11.20 -11.70 11.73
N LEU A 61 -11.49 -10.64 12.49
CA LEU A 61 -12.04 -9.38 11.97
C LEU A 61 -11.11 -8.70 10.97
N TYR A 62 -9.80 -8.86 11.16
CA TYR A 62 -8.76 -8.23 10.34
C TYR A 62 -8.12 -9.22 9.36
N ASN A 63 -8.59 -10.46 9.34
CA ASN A 63 -8.14 -11.50 8.43
C ASN A 63 -8.81 -11.29 7.06
N GLU A 64 -8.01 -11.11 6.01
CA GLU A 64 -8.44 -10.90 4.60
C GLU A 64 -9.06 -9.52 4.30
N GLY A 65 -8.95 -8.54 5.20
CA GLY A 65 -9.47 -7.18 4.97
C GLY A 65 -8.50 -6.29 4.18
N GLU A 66 -8.91 -5.82 3.01
CA GLU A 66 -8.18 -4.81 2.24
C GLU A 66 -8.24 -3.45 2.93
N TYR A 67 -7.08 -2.90 3.28
CA TYR A 67 -6.98 -1.58 3.92
C TYR A 67 -5.98 -0.69 3.19
N PRO A 68 -6.29 0.59 2.92
CA PRO A 68 -5.42 1.47 2.17
C PRO A 68 -4.08 1.70 2.90
N LEU A 69 -2.99 1.40 2.20
CA LEU A 69 -1.62 1.73 2.57
C LEU A 69 -1.28 3.14 2.05
N ALA A 70 -2.05 4.13 2.52
CA ALA A 70 -1.89 5.51 2.08
C ALA A 70 -0.64 6.17 2.69
N THR A 71 0.01 7.02 1.90
CA THR A 71 1.19 7.79 2.31
C THR A 71 0.85 9.25 2.62
N GLY A 72 1.77 9.93 3.30
CA GLY A 72 1.58 11.33 3.72
C GLY A 72 0.72 11.46 4.98
N GLU A 73 0.37 12.71 5.34
CA GLU A 73 -0.37 13.01 6.57
C GLU A 73 -1.74 12.33 6.60
N LYS A 74 -2.45 12.33 5.46
CA LYS A 74 -3.77 11.71 5.34
C LYS A 74 -3.73 10.18 5.49
N GLY A 75 -2.69 9.52 4.98
CA GLY A 75 -2.58 8.07 5.11
C GLY A 75 -2.28 7.60 6.52
N LYS A 76 -1.44 8.35 7.23
CA LYS A 76 -1.18 8.13 8.66
C LYS A 76 -2.41 8.37 9.51
N GLU A 77 -3.18 9.41 9.18
CA GLU A 77 -4.47 9.69 9.82
C GLU A 77 -5.43 8.52 9.61
N LEU A 78 -5.58 8.02 8.37
CA LEU A 78 -6.46 6.89 8.07
C LEU A 78 -6.07 5.64 8.88
N LEU A 79 -4.81 5.24 8.85
CA LEU A 79 -4.30 4.11 9.64
C LEU A 79 -4.55 4.28 11.14
N SER A 80 -4.51 5.50 11.66
CA SER A 80 -4.75 5.77 13.09
C SER A 80 -6.18 5.48 13.54
N TYR A 81 -7.16 5.46 12.62
CA TYR A 81 -8.55 5.11 12.93
C TYR A 81 -8.72 3.63 13.29
N VAL A 82 -7.77 2.77 12.90
CA VAL A 82 -7.79 1.34 13.23
C VAL A 82 -6.55 1.01 14.08
N PRO A 83 -6.66 1.07 15.42
CA PRO A 83 -5.53 0.83 16.32
C PRO A 83 -4.83 -0.50 16.11
N TYR A 84 -5.56 -1.53 15.66
CA TYR A 84 -4.98 -2.82 15.32
C TYR A 84 -3.93 -2.71 14.21
N TYR A 85 -4.31 -2.15 13.05
CA TYR A 85 -3.39 -1.92 11.94
C TYR A 85 -2.28 -0.93 12.30
N ALA A 86 -2.59 0.15 13.03
CA ALA A 86 -1.59 1.13 13.44
C ALA A 86 -0.47 0.55 14.32
N ASN A 87 -0.77 -0.46 15.13
CA ASN A 87 0.18 -1.10 16.04
C ASN A 87 0.75 -2.42 15.50
N HIS A 88 0.24 -2.93 14.37
CA HIS A 88 0.69 -4.20 13.82
C HIS A 88 2.12 -4.08 13.24
N PRO A 89 3.06 -4.95 13.63
CA PRO A 89 4.47 -4.81 13.25
C PRO A 89 4.69 -4.84 11.73
N LEU A 90 3.96 -5.70 11.00
CA LEU A 90 4.06 -5.79 9.54
C LEU A 90 3.55 -4.51 8.85
N VAL A 91 2.50 -3.88 9.40
CA VAL A 91 1.94 -2.65 8.83
C VAL A 91 2.89 -1.49 9.08
N GLN A 92 3.49 -1.42 10.27
CA GLN A 92 4.52 -0.41 10.57
C GLN A 92 5.76 -0.56 9.69
N GLU A 93 6.17 -1.79 9.39
CA GLU A 93 7.25 -2.06 8.44
C GLU A 93 6.88 -1.61 7.03
N ALA A 94 5.67 -1.96 6.56
CA ALA A 94 5.18 -1.54 5.25
C ALA A 94 5.13 -0.02 5.10
N VAL A 95 4.63 0.72 6.10
CA VAL A 95 4.61 2.18 6.09
C VAL A 95 6.02 2.75 5.99
N ARG A 96 6.97 2.25 6.79
CA ARG A 96 8.37 2.72 6.76
C ARG A 96 9.05 2.42 5.42
N GLU A 97 8.78 1.27 4.82
CA GLU A 97 9.32 0.91 3.51
C GLU A 97 8.72 1.79 2.41
N LEU A 98 7.42 2.04 2.46
CA LEU A 98 6.73 2.91 1.51
C LEU A 98 7.27 4.34 1.53
N GLU A 99 7.49 4.91 2.72
CA GLU A 99 8.11 6.24 2.89
C GLU A 99 9.49 6.32 2.22
N LYS A 100 10.31 5.28 2.38
CA LYS A 100 11.64 5.20 1.72
C LYS A 100 11.49 5.13 0.20
N LEU A 101 10.54 4.35 -0.31
CA LEU A 101 10.30 4.21 -1.75
C LEU A 101 9.84 5.53 -2.37
N GLU A 102 8.96 6.27 -1.70
CA GLU A 102 8.52 7.60 -2.14
C GLU A 102 9.67 8.62 -2.12
N GLU A 103 10.49 8.62 -1.07
CA GLU A 103 11.63 9.53 -0.97
C GLU A 103 12.65 9.26 -2.10
N GLN A 104 12.97 8.00 -2.37
CA GLN A 104 13.82 7.60 -3.48
C GLN A 104 13.24 8.07 -4.82
N GLN A 105 11.93 7.91 -5.03
CA GLN A 105 11.27 8.40 -6.24
C GLN A 105 11.38 9.93 -6.39
N LYS A 106 11.15 10.68 -5.31
CA LYS A 106 11.28 12.15 -5.30
C LYS A 106 12.70 12.60 -5.64
N ARG A 107 13.72 11.93 -5.08
CA ARG A 107 15.14 12.20 -5.38
C ARG A 107 15.49 11.93 -6.84
N GLN A 108 15.02 10.82 -7.41
CA GLN A 108 15.24 10.48 -8.82
C GLN A 108 14.59 11.47 -9.78
N LYS A 109 13.35 11.91 -9.49
CA LYS A 109 12.66 12.93 -10.29
C LYS A 109 13.41 14.27 -10.30
N LYS A 110 13.93 14.72 -9.15
CA LYS A 110 14.73 15.96 -9.07
C LYS A 110 15.98 15.89 -9.93
N GLN A 111 16.75 14.81 -9.81
CA GLN A 111 17.97 14.60 -10.62
C GLN A 111 17.70 14.52 -12.12
N SER A 112 16.53 14.04 -12.53
CA SER A 112 16.14 14.00 -13.95
C SER A 112 15.72 15.35 -14.51
N MET A 113 15.30 16.30 -13.68
CA MET A 113 14.94 17.66 -14.11
C MET A 113 16.14 18.61 -14.15
N GLU A 114 17.24 18.25 -13.47
CA GLU A 114 18.50 19.01 -13.43
C GLU A 114 19.48 18.63 -14.56
N ARG A 115 19.10 17.70 -15.45
CA ARG A 115 19.86 17.26 -16.63
C ARG A 115 19.15 17.70 -17.91
#